data_AF-U2SY71-F1
#
_entry.id   AF-U2SY71-F1
#
_cell.length_a   1.000
_cell.length_b   1.000
_cell.length_c   1.000
_cell.angle_alpha   90.00
_cell.angle_beta   90.00
_cell.angle_gamma   90.00
#
_symmetry.space_group_name_H-M   'P 1'
#
loop_
_entity.id
_entity.type
_entity.pdbx_description
1 polymer ?
#
loop_
_entity_poly.entity_id
_entity_poly.type
_entity_poly.pdbx_seq_one_letter_code
_entity_poly.pdbx_strand_id
1 'polypeptide(L)'
;MDVSIITWDENYYDSCYEDYLQIMKNNEIVYYGYWYELISCNEEARYKFMFEFNYGDIKNKCDTGIVKFENNFLMVPYREKIYQYDYKYLPLKFTEHQLLRLMYKEEISLIDEISCSDILLQWLGLSNFKGYFDTFEEYKKQLFYDIYFVDIDKLDDNIENFFKEVSKLENREIVTILRNDFEIVMVYLNTGKIWEAFLKKDDKIYLNTGLDVSIDITDIAEKYYKKF
;
A
#
# COMPACT_ATOMS: atom_id res chain seq x y z
N MET A 1 11.52 -1.11 -9.79
CA MET A 1 10.10 -0.76 -10.03
C MET A 1 10.10 0.70 -10.36
N ASP A 2 9.90 1.04 -11.62
CA ASP A 2 10.18 2.38 -12.10
C ASP A 2 8.88 3.16 -12.20
N VAL A 3 8.76 4.18 -11.35
CA VAL A 3 7.75 5.22 -11.49
C VAL A 3 8.28 6.26 -12.46
N SER A 4 7.53 6.56 -13.52
CA SER A 4 7.86 7.64 -14.44
C SER A 4 6.90 8.79 -14.26
N ILE A 5 7.44 10.01 -14.23
CA ILE A 5 6.66 11.24 -14.12
C ILE A 5 6.90 12.06 -15.38
N ILE A 6 5.84 12.49 -16.04
CA ILE A 6 5.87 13.34 -17.23
C ILE A 6 5.03 14.58 -16.93
N THR A 7 5.56 15.75 -17.24
CA THR A 7 4.90 17.05 -17.05
C THR A 7 4.91 17.79 -18.38
N TRP A 8 3.80 18.43 -18.73
CA TRP A 8 3.69 19.28 -19.92
C TRP A 8 2.68 20.39 -19.68
N ASP A 9 2.82 21.46 -20.45
CA ASP A 9 1.90 22.59 -20.47
C ASP A 9 1.07 22.52 -21.76
N GLU A 10 -0.25 22.74 -21.67
CA GLU A 10 -1.13 22.79 -22.85
C GLU A 10 -1.41 24.23 -23.35
N ASN A 11 -0.79 25.27 -22.77
CA ASN A 11 -1.03 26.66 -23.15
C ASN A 11 0.11 27.30 -24.00
N TYR A 12 -0.12 27.40 -25.31
CA TYR A 12 0.76 28.08 -26.27
C TYR A 12 0.63 29.62 -26.25
N TYR A 13 -0.33 30.18 -25.49
CA TYR A 13 -0.57 31.63 -25.40
C TYR A 13 -0.82 32.07 -23.95
N ASP A 14 0.16 32.80 -23.42
CA ASP A 14 0.10 33.68 -22.24
C ASP A 14 -0.46 33.10 -20.92
N SER A 15 0.48 32.95 -19.98
CA SER A 15 0.35 33.08 -18.53
C SER A 15 -0.04 31.85 -17.70
N CYS A 16 0.95 31.38 -16.93
CA CYS A 16 0.82 30.87 -15.55
C CYS A 16 0.22 29.45 -15.34
N TYR A 17 1.10 28.44 -15.32
CA TYR A 17 1.04 27.27 -14.40
C TYR A 17 -0.12 26.27 -14.52
N GLU A 18 -0.56 25.89 -15.71
CA GLU A 18 -1.42 24.69 -15.84
C GLU A 18 -0.61 23.49 -16.32
N ASP A 19 0.36 23.09 -15.50
CA ASP A 19 1.18 21.91 -15.75
C ASP A 19 0.32 20.65 -15.55
N TYR A 20 0.02 19.99 -16.66
CA TYR A 20 -0.49 18.63 -16.65
C TYR A 20 0.61 17.67 -16.21
N LEU A 21 0.18 16.61 -15.55
CA LEU A 21 1.03 15.59 -14.97
C LEU A 21 0.48 14.22 -15.32
N GLN A 22 1.38 13.35 -15.77
CA GLN A 22 1.14 11.92 -15.88
C GLN A 22 2.16 11.17 -15.02
N ILE A 23 1.66 10.31 -14.14
CA ILE A 23 2.47 9.37 -13.38
C ILE A 23 2.12 7.97 -13.86
N MET A 24 3.15 7.18 -14.17
CA MET A 24 3.00 5.78 -14.54
C MET A 24 3.83 4.86 -13.66
N LYS A 25 3.34 3.65 -13.46
CA LYS A 25 4.10 2.53 -12.89
C LYS A 25 3.96 1.33 -13.82
N ASN A 26 5.08 0.77 -14.29
CA ASN A 26 5.10 -0.42 -15.16
C ASN A 26 4.15 -0.30 -16.39
N ASN A 27 4.15 0.85 -17.06
CA ASN A 27 3.28 1.19 -18.19
C ASN A 27 1.78 1.37 -17.86
N GLU A 28 1.38 1.31 -16.59
CA GLU A 28 0.02 1.65 -16.16
C GLU A 28 -0.03 3.10 -15.66
N ILE A 29 -1.04 3.84 -16.09
CA ILE A 29 -1.30 5.21 -15.60
C ILE A 29 -1.84 5.12 -14.18
N VAL A 30 -1.16 5.76 -13.24
CA VAL A 30 -1.64 5.91 -11.85
C VAL A 30 -2.23 7.30 -11.61
N TYR A 31 -1.78 8.28 -12.38
CA TYR A 31 -2.33 9.63 -12.40
C TYR A 31 -2.26 10.23 -13.79
N TYR A 32 -3.31 10.93 -14.19
CA TYR A 32 -3.35 11.81 -15.36
C TYR A 32 -4.27 12.99 -15.06
N GLY A 33 -3.75 14.21 -15.04
CA GLY A 33 -4.54 15.39 -14.71
C GLY A 33 -3.69 16.60 -14.35
N TYR A 34 -4.32 17.60 -13.77
CA TYR A 34 -3.64 18.83 -13.35
C TYR A 34 -2.79 18.62 -12.11
N TRP A 35 -1.55 19.11 -12.12
CA TRP A 35 -0.63 18.96 -10.98
C TRP A 35 -1.26 19.39 -9.63
N TYR A 36 -1.99 20.51 -9.60
CA TYR A 36 -2.60 21.04 -8.37
C TYR A 36 -3.73 20.17 -7.80
N GLU A 37 -4.28 19.23 -8.57
CA GLU A 37 -5.31 18.30 -8.11
C GLU A 37 -4.73 17.01 -7.54
N LEU A 38 -3.43 16.75 -7.72
CA LEU A 38 -2.81 15.52 -7.23
C LEU A 38 -2.66 15.52 -5.71
N ILE A 39 -2.29 16.65 -5.11
CA ILE A 39 -1.90 16.71 -3.70
C ILE A 39 -2.89 17.55 -2.91
N SER A 40 -3.43 16.99 -1.84
CA SER A 40 -4.19 17.71 -0.83
C SER A 40 -3.46 17.68 0.52
N CYS A 41 -3.57 18.77 1.27
CA CYS A 41 -2.98 18.91 2.61
C CYS A 41 -4.07 18.77 3.67
N ASN A 42 -3.82 17.96 4.70
CA ASN A 42 -4.73 17.77 5.83
C ASN A 42 -3.95 17.77 7.14
N GLU A 43 -3.91 18.91 7.82
CA GLU A 43 -3.12 19.11 9.05
C GLU A 43 -3.65 18.32 10.26
N GLU A 44 -4.90 17.84 10.22
CA GLU A 44 -5.54 17.10 11.32
C GLU A 44 -5.55 15.58 11.11
N ALA A 45 -5.03 15.10 9.98
CA ALA A 45 -5.02 13.68 9.63
C ALA A 45 -3.72 12.98 10.01
N ARG A 46 -3.76 11.63 10.02
CA ARG A 46 -2.57 10.76 10.16
C ARG A 46 -1.48 11.11 9.14
N TYR A 47 -1.85 11.57 7.95
CA TYR A 47 -0.92 11.97 6.90
C TYR A 47 -1.15 13.43 6.57
N LYS A 48 -0.11 14.25 6.73
CA LYS A 48 -0.17 15.67 6.38
C LYS A 48 -0.45 15.90 4.91
N PHE A 49 0.15 15.09 4.03
CA PHE A 49 -0.04 15.14 2.59
C PHE A 49 -0.75 13.88 2.10
N MET A 50 -1.79 14.09 1.28
CA MET A 50 -2.56 13.05 0.62
C MET A 50 -2.40 13.20 -0.90
N PHE A 51 -2.19 12.09 -1.58
CA PHE A 51 -2.12 12.00 -3.04
C PHE A 51 -3.42 11.40 -3.58
N GLU A 52 -4.09 12.09 -4.49
CA GLU A 52 -5.36 11.70 -5.09
C GLU A 52 -5.11 11.03 -6.45
N PHE A 53 -4.75 9.75 -6.42
CA PHE A 53 -4.53 8.97 -7.65
C PHE A 53 -5.86 8.63 -8.34
N ASN A 54 -5.87 8.68 -9.67
CA ASN A 54 -7.09 8.46 -10.47
C ASN A 54 -7.03 7.20 -11.36
N TYR A 55 -5.85 6.57 -11.48
CA TYR A 55 -5.64 5.32 -12.21
C TYR A 55 -6.21 5.34 -13.64
N GLY A 56 -6.09 6.49 -14.32
CA GLY A 56 -6.57 6.70 -15.69
C GLY A 56 -8.06 7.04 -15.82
N ASP A 57 -8.81 7.09 -14.72
CA ASP A 57 -10.20 7.56 -14.70
C ASP A 57 -10.30 8.85 -13.87
N ILE A 58 -10.34 10.00 -14.54
CA ILE A 58 -10.36 11.34 -13.93
C ILE A 58 -11.54 11.51 -12.95
N LYS A 59 -12.62 10.74 -13.08
CA LYS A 59 -13.76 10.80 -12.17
C LYS A 59 -13.54 10.02 -10.87
N ASN A 60 -12.55 9.15 -10.83
CA ASN A 60 -12.18 8.38 -9.65
C ASN A 60 -11.03 9.07 -8.92
N LYS A 61 -11.14 9.17 -7.59
CA LYS A 61 -10.12 9.75 -6.72
C LYS A 61 -9.87 8.81 -5.55
N CYS A 62 -8.68 8.24 -5.53
CA CYS A 62 -8.24 7.27 -4.55
C CYS A 62 -7.13 7.90 -3.71
N ASP A 63 -7.51 8.44 -2.56
CA ASP A 63 -6.57 9.11 -1.66
C ASP A 63 -5.56 8.10 -1.11
N THR A 64 -4.29 8.47 -1.08
CA THR A 64 -3.21 7.72 -0.44
C THR A 64 -2.35 8.67 0.40
N GLY A 65 -2.02 8.28 1.63
CA GLY A 65 -1.03 8.98 2.42
C GLY A 65 0.38 8.73 1.89
N ILE A 66 1.32 9.56 2.32
CA ILE A 66 2.75 9.40 2.04
C ILE A 66 3.52 9.28 3.36
N VAL A 67 4.46 8.34 3.41
CA VAL A 67 5.39 8.17 4.53
C VAL A 67 6.82 8.02 4.02
N LYS A 68 7.78 8.37 4.85
CA LYS A 68 9.20 8.22 4.56
C LYS A 68 9.74 6.92 5.14
N PHE A 69 10.61 6.25 4.39
CA PHE A 69 11.40 5.13 4.88
C PHE A 69 12.78 5.18 4.24
N GLU A 70 13.81 5.32 5.07
CA GLU A 70 15.18 5.56 4.62
C GLU A 70 15.24 6.74 3.64
N ASN A 71 15.70 6.51 2.40
CA ASN A 71 15.83 7.52 1.34
C ASN A 71 14.66 7.50 0.33
N ASN A 72 13.57 6.81 0.67
CA ASN A 72 12.41 6.65 -0.20
C ASN A 72 11.12 7.11 0.49
N PHE A 73 10.09 7.32 -0.33
CA PHE A 73 8.76 7.70 0.08
C PHE A 73 7.75 6.69 -0.45
N LEU A 74 6.85 6.24 0.42
CA LEU A 74 5.96 5.12 0.16
C LEU A 74 4.52 5.58 0.27
N MET A 75 3.69 5.18 -0.70
CA MET A 75 2.26 5.49 -0.69
C MET A 75 1.51 4.46 0.15
N VAL A 76 0.65 4.96 1.05
CA VAL A 76 -0.13 4.16 1.99
C VAL A 76 -1.62 4.34 1.64
N PRO A 77 -2.40 3.26 1.48
CA PRO A 77 -3.81 3.40 1.15
C PRO A 77 -4.57 4.09 2.28
N TYR A 78 -5.63 4.82 1.94
CA TYR A 78 -6.41 5.54 2.93
C TYR A 78 -7.38 4.60 3.66
N ARG A 79 -7.20 4.48 4.98
CA ARG A 79 -7.91 3.53 5.86
C ARG A 79 -9.41 3.52 5.68
N GLU A 80 -10.03 4.70 5.58
CA GLU A 80 -11.49 4.84 5.57
C GLU A 80 -12.12 4.51 4.21
N LYS A 81 -11.31 4.41 3.14
CA LYS A 81 -11.80 4.14 1.78
C LYS A 81 -11.29 2.83 1.18
N ILE A 82 -10.29 2.19 1.80
CA ILE A 82 -9.57 1.02 1.26
C ILE A 82 -10.49 -0.15 0.85
N TYR A 83 -11.66 -0.28 1.46
CA TYR A 83 -12.61 -1.36 1.22
C TYR A 83 -13.76 -0.98 0.27
N GLN A 84 -13.84 0.29 -0.16
CA GLN A 84 -14.84 0.76 -1.13
C GLN A 84 -14.60 0.15 -2.50
N TYR A 85 -15.70 -0.08 -3.23
CA TYR A 85 -15.72 -0.86 -4.47
C TYR A 85 -14.90 -0.22 -5.60
N ASP A 86 -14.95 1.11 -5.73
CA ASP A 86 -14.26 1.91 -6.73
C ASP A 86 -12.85 2.36 -6.31
N TYR A 87 -12.50 2.21 -5.02
CA TYR A 87 -11.17 2.52 -4.52
C TYR A 87 -10.12 1.57 -5.09
N LYS A 88 -9.12 2.11 -5.79
CA LYS A 88 -7.99 1.36 -6.33
C LYS A 88 -6.74 1.69 -5.53
N TYR A 89 -5.91 0.68 -5.32
CA TYR A 89 -4.60 0.85 -4.68
C TYR A 89 -3.54 0.08 -5.45
N LEU A 90 -2.50 0.81 -5.87
CA LEU A 90 -1.27 0.23 -6.38
C LEU A 90 -0.12 0.73 -5.49
N PRO A 91 0.73 -0.16 -4.93
CA PRO A 91 1.85 0.29 -4.10
C PRO A 91 2.81 1.17 -4.91
N LEU A 92 3.14 2.35 -4.41
CA LEU A 92 4.03 3.28 -5.10
C LEU A 92 5.19 3.67 -4.19
N LYS A 93 6.38 3.76 -4.79
CA LYS A 93 7.61 4.19 -4.14
C LYS A 93 8.22 5.31 -4.98
N PHE A 94 8.53 6.42 -4.34
CA PHE A 94 9.20 7.57 -4.93
C PHE A 94 10.57 7.76 -4.28
N THR A 95 11.55 8.09 -5.11
CA THR A 95 12.81 8.70 -4.66
C THR A 95 12.58 10.18 -4.33
N GLU A 96 13.46 10.77 -3.54
CA GLU A 96 13.43 12.22 -3.28
C GLU A 96 13.43 13.04 -4.58
N HIS A 97 14.26 12.66 -5.56
CA HIS A 97 14.30 13.34 -6.87
C HIS A 97 12.95 13.30 -7.60
N GLN A 98 12.24 12.18 -7.56
CA GLN A 98 10.90 12.10 -8.17
C GLN A 98 9.89 12.93 -7.40
N LEU A 99 9.95 12.94 -6.07
CA LEU A 99 9.03 13.69 -5.23
C LEU A 99 9.23 15.21 -5.33
N LEU A 100 10.46 15.67 -5.53
CA LEU A 100 10.80 17.08 -5.80
C LEU A 100 10.19 17.62 -7.10
N ARG A 101 9.71 16.74 -7.99
CA ARG A 101 8.94 17.15 -9.18
C ARG A 101 7.47 17.38 -8.87
N LEU A 102 7.01 16.98 -7.69
CA LEU A 102 5.61 16.99 -7.28
C LEU A 102 5.34 17.95 -6.12
N MET A 103 6.32 18.21 -5.25
CA MET A 103 6.15 19.06 -4.07
C MET A 103 7.48 19.71 -3.64
N TYR A 104 7.41 20.75 -2.81
CA TYR A 104 8.59 21.50 -2.37
C TYR A 104 9.44 20.72 -1.37
N LYS A 105 10.75 21.01 -1.33
CA LYS A 105 11.69 20.34 -0.42
C LYS A 105 11.31 20.52 1.05
N GLU A 106 10.82 21.69 1.40
CA GLU A 106 10.35 22.03 2.75
C GLU A 106 9.17 21.15 3.14
N GLU A 107 8.24 20.89 2.21
CA GLU A 107 7.10 20.01 2.44
C GLU A 107 7.52 18.55 2.60
N ILE A 108 8.48 18.08 1.78
CA ILE A 108 9.03 16.72 1.88
C ILE A 108 9.62 16.48 3.28
N SER A 109 10.25 17.48 3.88
CA SER A 109 10.83 17.38 5.22
C SER A 109 9.80 17.21 6.35
N LEU A 110 8.51 17.45 6.06
CA LEU A 110 7.39 17.32 7.00
C LEU A 110 6.65 15.99 6.84
N ILE A 111 7.10 15.10 5.95
CA ILE A 111 6.53 13.76 5.79
C ILE A 111 6.98 12.89 6.96
N ASP A 112 6.02 12.26 7.63
CA ASP A 112 6.28 11.37 8.75
C ASP A 112 7.05 10.11 8.33
N GLU A 113 7.88 9.60 9.23
CA GLU A 113 8.50 8.29 9.08
C GLU A 113 7.44 7.18 9.15
N ILE A 114 7.69 6.09 8.43
CA ILE A 114 6.82 4.93 8.35
C ILE A 114 6.64 4.25 9.71
N SER A 115 5.44 3.74 9.95
CA SER A 115 5.13 2.94 11.14
C SER A 115 4.60 1.55 10.75
N CYS A 116 4.52 0.65 11.74
CA CYS A 116 3.96 -0.69 11.51
C CYS A 116 2.52 -0.64 11.02
N SER A 117 1.71 0.33 11.48
CA SER A 117 0.33 0.46 11.01
C SER A 117 0.25 0.80 9.52
N ASP A 118 1.24 1.54 9.00
CA ASP A 118 1.31 1.87 7.57
C ASP A 118 1.64 0.62 6.75
N ILE A 119 2.60 -0.19 7.20
CA ILE A 119 2.93 -1.50 6.58
C ILE A 119 1.71 -2.43 6.58
N LEU A 120 1.01 -2.54 7.72
CA LEU A 120 -0.21 -3.36 7.82
C LEU A 120 -1.30 -2.86 6.88
N LEU A 121 -1.44 -1.55 6.72
CA LEU A 121 -2.44 -0.95 5.84
C LEU A 121 -2.09 -1.19 4.36
N GLN A 122 -0.82 -1.09 3.97
CA GLN A 122 -0.34 -1.49 2.65
C GLN A 122 -0.59 -2.97 2.36
N TRP A 123 -0.27 -3.84 3.33
CA TRP A 123 -0.49 -5.28 3.26
C TRP A 123 -1.96 -5.61 3.03
N LEU A 124 -2.87 -5.06 3.86
CA LEU A 124 -4.31 -5.23 3.70
C LEU A 124 -4.81 -4.69 2.36
N GLY A 125 -4.29 -3.55 1.90
CA GLY A 125 -4.64 -2.96 0.60
C GLY A 125 -4.39 -3.89 -0.58
N LEU A 126 -3.37 -4.74 -0.50
CA LEU A 126 -3.07 -5.74 -1.52
C LEU A 126 -4.06 -6.90 -1.60
N SER A 127 -4.89 -7.12 -0.58
CA SER A 127 -5.95 -8.12 -0.66
C SER A 127 -6.96 -7.81 -1.76
N ASN A 128 -7.09 -6.52 -2.13
CA ASN A 128 -8.12 -5.99 -3.01
C ASN A 128 -9.53 -6.53 -2.65
N PHE A 129 -9.76 -6.83 -1.37
CA PHE A 129 -11.04 -7.31 -0.86
C PHE A 129 -11.97 -6.12 -0.67
N LYS A 130 -13.12 -6.16 -1.34
CA LYS A 130 -14.04 -5.02 -1.49
C LYS A 130 -15.45 -5.42 -1.07
N GLY A 131 -16.19 -4.47 -0.55
CA GLY A 131 -17.56 -4.68 -0.11
C GLY A 131 -18.16 -3.43 0.51
N TYR A 132 -19.39 -3.58 1.01
CA TYR A 132 -20.06 -2.55 1.80
C TYR A 132 -19.80 -2.85 3.27
N PHE A 133 -18.93 -2.05 3.90
CA PHE A 133 -18.59 -2.16 5.32
C PHE A 133 -18.75 -0.79 5.96
N ASP A 134 -19.24 -0.77 7.20
CA ASP A 134 -19.44 0.49 7.93
C ASP A 134 -18.12 0.98 8.56
N THR A 135 -17.19 0.06 8.83
CA THR A 135 -15.91 0.37 9.50
C THR A 135 -14.75 -0.47 8.98
N PHE A 136 -13.53 0.05 9.16
CA PHE A 136 -12.30 -0.69 8.87
C PHE A 136 -12.15 -1.99 9.69
N GLU A 137 -12.65 -2.03 10.93
CA GLU A 137 -12.59 -3.24 11.77
C GLU A 137 -13.54 -4.33 11.25
N GLU A 138 -14.72 -3.95 10.77
CA GLU A 138 -15.65 -4.86 10.11
C GLU A 138 -15.04 -5.43 8.82
N TYR A 139 -14.44 -4.57 7.99
CA TYR A 139 -13.70 -4.98 6.80
C TYR A 139 -12.64 -6.04 7.12
N LYS A 140 -11.76 -5.80 8.09
CA LYS A 140 -10.71 -6.77 8.49
C LYS A 140 -11.31 -8.09 8.93
N LYS A 141 -12.35 -8.06 9.77
CA LYS A 141 -13.03 -9.26 10.26
C LYS A 141 -13.57 -10.10 9.11
N GLN A 142 -14.24 -9.46 8.14
CA GLN A 142 -14.80 -10.16 6.99
C GLN A 142 -13.72 -10.68 6.05
N LEU A 143 -12.67 -9.91 5.79
CA LEU A 143 -11.52 -10.38 5.00
C LEU A 143 -10.94 -11.65 5.62
N PHE A 144 -10.64 -11.65 6.93
CA PHE A 144 -10.01 -12.81 7.57
C PHE A 144 -10.93 -14.02 7.65
N TYR A 145 -12.24 -13.81 7.77
CA TYR A 145 -13.23 -14.87 7.70
C TYR A 145 -13.36 -15.46 6.28
N ASP A 146 -13.16 -14.65 5.24
CA ASP A 146 -13.23 -15.10 3.84
C ASP A 146 -12.04 -15.97 3.43
N ILE A 147 -10.94 -15.98 4.19
CA ILE A 147 -9.75 -16.78 3.90
C ILE A 147 -10.04 -18.26 4.19
N TYR A 148 -9.88 -19.11 3.18
CA TYR A 148 -10.07 -20.56 3.33
C TYR A 148 -8.77 -21.36 3.22
N PHE A 149 -7.73 -20.83 2.57
CA PHE A 149 -6.47 -21.52 2.40
C PHE A 149 -5.30 -20.53 2.33
N VAL A 150 -4.16 -20.94 2.87
CA VAL A 150 -2.90 -20.19 2.84
C VAL A 150 -1.83 -21.18 2.40
N ASP A 151 -1.00 -20.77 1.43
CA ASP A 151 0.06 -21.60 0.86
C ASP A 151 1.31 -21.65 1.76
N ILE A 152 1.08 -22.01 3.03
CA ILE A 152 2.11 -22.25 4.04
C ILE A 152 1.87 -23.66 4.57
N ASP A 153 2.68 -24.62 4.12
CA ASP A 153 2.53 -26.07 4.39
C ASP A 153 2.26 -26.43 5.86
N LYS A 154 2.87 -25.68 6.79
CA LYS A 154 2.82 -25.96 8.22
C LYS A 154 1.66 -25.29 8.95
N LEU A 155 0.93 -24.36 8.34
CA LEU A 155 -0.08 -23.56 9.04
C LEU A 155 -1.27 -24.43 9.49
N ASP A 156 -1.65 -24.28 10.75
CA ASP A 156 -2.83 -24.90 11.37
C ASP A 156 -4.13 -24.37 10.75
N ASP A 157 -5.23 -25.07 11.00
CA ASP A 157 -6.57 -24.76 10.53
C ASP A 157 -7.12 -23.48 11.22
N ASN A 158 -6.43 -22.94 12.23
CA ASN A 158 -6.78 -21.69 12.92
C ASN A 158 -6.29 -20.42 12.18
N ILE A 159 -6.53 -20.37 10.87
CA ILE A 159 -6.07 -19.31 9.96
C ILE A 159 -6.61 -17.94 10.38
N GLU A 160 -7.88 -17.84 10.74
CA GLU A 160 -8.50 -16.56 11.11
C GLU A 160 -7.77 -15.89 12.29
N ASN A 161 -7.37 -16.65 13.31
CA ASN A 161 -6.66 -16.09 14.46
C ASN A 161 -5.23 -15.69 14.13
N PHE A 162 -4.55 -16.42 13.23
CA PHE A 162 -3.24 -16.03 12.71
C PHE A 162 -3.30 -14.63 12.07
N PHE A 163 -4.25 -14.38 11.17
CA PHE A 163 -4.41 -13.05 10.55
C PHE A 163 -4.81 -11.97 11.55
N LYS A 164 -5.69 -12.29 12.52
CA LYS A 164 -6.02 -11.35 13.59
C LYS A 164 -4.81 -10.94 14.41
N GLU A 165 -3.90 -11.87 14.73
CA GLU A 165 -2.68 -11.58 15.47
C GLU A 165 -1.71 -10.72 14.65
N VAL A 166 -1.50 -11.07 13.37
CA VAL A 166 -0.71 -10.26 12.43
C VAL A 166 -1.27 -8.84 12.31
N SER A 167 -2.59 -8.67 12.20
CA SER A 167 -3.25 -7.35 12.05
C SER A 167 -3.16 -6.43 13.27
N LYS A 168 -2.68 -6.95 14.40
CA LYS A 168 -2.50 -6.23 15.67
C LYS A 168 -1.02 -5.98 15.98
N LEU A 169 -0.15 -6.18 14.99
CA LEU A 169 1.27 -5.88 15.15
C LEU A 169 1.49 -4.41 15.46
N GLU A 170 2.11 -4.18 16.61
CA GLU A 170 2.60 -2.88 17.05
C GLU A 170 4.09 -3.00 17.29
N ASN A 171 4.85 -1.92 17.03
CA ASN A 171 6.26 -1.81 17.39
C ASN A 171 7.15 -3.00 16.93
N ARG A 172 7.22 -3.21 15.62
CA ARG A 172 8.14 -4.16 14.97
C ARG A 172 9.20 -3.40 14.17
N GLU A 173 10.36 -4.03 14.02
CA GLU A 173 11.38 -3.56 13.08
C GLU A 173 10.83 -3.66 11.65
N ILE A 174 10.90 -2.54 10.93
CA ILE A 174 10.56 -2.46 9.51
C ILE A 174 11.86 -2.63 8.74
N VAL A 175 11.88 -3.61 7.84
CA VAL A 175 13.10 -4.04 7.15
C VAL A 175 13.00 -3.82 5.65
N THR A 176 14.14 -3.48 5.05
CA THR A 176 14.31 -3.48 3.59
C THR A 176 14.51 -4.91 3.09
N ILE A 177 13.77 -5.30 2.05
CA ILE A 177 13.86 -6.63 1.42
C ILE A 177 14.01 -6.51 -0.09
N LEU A 178 14.75 -7.44 -0.70
CA LEU A 178 14.78 -7.58 -2.15
C LEU A 178 13.72 -8.60 -2.56
N ARG A 179 12.52 -8.15 -2.93
CA ARG A 179 11.36 -9.03 -3.18
C ARG A 179 11.64 -10.18 -4.15
N ASN A 180 12.51 -9.98 -5.13
CA ASN A 180 12.89 -11.01 -6.11
C ASN A 180 13.59 -12.23 -5.50
N ASP A 181 14.09 -12.12 -4.27
CA ASP A 181 14.76 -13.21 -3.56
C ASP A 181 13.79 -14.09 -2.74
N PHE A 182 12.49 -13.80 -2.79
CA PHE A 182 11.47 -14.43 -1.95
C PHE A 182 10.46 -15.19 -2.79
N GLU A 183 10.00 -16.33 -2.25
CA GLU A 183 8.81 -17.01 -2.71
C GLU A 183 7.57 -16.21 -2.27
N ILE A 184 6.61 -16.04 -3.18
CA ILE A 184 5.34 -15.38 -2.85
C ILE A 184 4.39 -16.44 -2.31
N VAL A 185 3.89 -16.19 -1.11
CA VAL A 185 2.90 -17.04 -0.46
C VAL A 185 1.51 -16.48 -0.75
N MET A 186 0.67 -17.33 -1.32
CA MET A 186 -0.68 -17.00 -1.74
C MET A 186 -1.70 -17.29 -0.63
N VAL A 187 -2.70 -16.42 -0.52
CA VAL A 187 -3.86 -16.55 0.36
C VAL A 187 -5.09 -16.58 -0.52
N TYR A 188 -5.95 -17.56 -0.30
CA TYR A 188 -7.10 -17.83 -1.14
C TYR A 188 -8.38 -17.52 -0.37
N LEU A 189 -9.24 -16.75 -1.02
CA LEU A 189 -10.46 -16.20 -0.48
C LEU A 189 -11.68 -16.94 -1.05
N ASN A 190 -12.73 -17.16 -0.27
CA ASN A 190 -13.95 -17.86 -0.72
C ASN A 190 -14.65 -17.12 -1.88
N THR A 191 -14.38 -15.81 -2.01
CA THR A 191 -14.77 -15.00 -3.16
C THR A 191 -14.07 -15.37 -4.49
N GLY A 192 -13.10 -16.28 -4.47
CA GLY A 192 -12.27 -16.67 -5.62
C GLY A 192 -11.09 -15.73 -5.90
N LYS A 193 -10.88 -14.72 -5.05
CA LYS A 193 -9.71 -13.83 -5.12
C LYS A 193 -8.46 -14.53 -4.57
N ILE A 194 -7.32 -14.17 -5.13
CA ILE A 194 -5.99 -14.61 -4.65
C ILE A 194 -5.27 -13.36 -4.16
N TRP A 195 -4.78 -13.41 -2.93
CA TRP A 195 -3.99 -12.37 -2.31
C TRP A 195 -2.55 -12.84 -2.12
N GLU A 196 -1.61 -12.17 -2.75
CA GLU A 196 -0.17 -12.35 -2.52
C GLU A 196 0.22 -11.77 -1.14
N ALA A 197 -0.14 -12.43 -0.05
CA ALA A 197 -0.09 -11.82 1.28
C ALA A 197 1.28 -11.86 1.93
N PHE A 198 2.10 -12.89 1.68
CA PHE A 198 3.37 -13.04 2.37
C PHE A 198 4.52 -13.32 1.41
N LEU A 199 5.72 -13.09 1.91
CA LEU A 199 6.98 -13.41 1.26
C LEU A 199 7.73 -14.40 2.16
N LYS A 200 8.22 -15.48 1.56
CA LYS A 200 8.94 -16.54 2.26
C LYS A 200 10.36 -16.66 1.73
N LYS A 201 11.31 -16.79 2.65
CA LYS A 201 12.70 -17.11 2.35
C LYS A 201 13.24 -17.99 3.46
N ASP A 202 13.66 -19.19 3.09
CA ASP A 202 14.00 -20.26 4.04
C ASP A 202 12.82 -20.52 5.00
N ASP A 203 13.05 -20.43 6.31
CA ASP A 203 12.01 -20.57 7.34
C ASP A 203 11.33 -19.25 7.72
N LYS A 204 11.75 -18.11 7.12
CA LYS A 204 11.24 -16.80 7.50
C LYS A 204 10.04 -16.39 6.66
N ILE A 205 9.08 -15.73 7.33
CA ILE A 205 7.86 -15.20 6.73
C ILE A 205 7.79 -13.70 6.96
N TYR A 206 7.51 -12.97 5.89
CA TYR A 206 7.47 -11.51 5.82
C TYR A 206 6.12 -11.05 5.24
N LEU A 207 5.64 -9.88 5.63
CA LEU A 207 4.46 -9.26 5.00
C LEU A 207 4.78 -8.81 3.57
N ASN A 208 3.96 -9.20 2.59
CA ASN A 208 4.10 -8.65 1.25
C ASN A 208 3.37 -7.30 1.16
N THR A 209 4.09 -6.20 0.97
CA THR A 209 3.54 -4.86 0.74
C THR A 209 3.52 -4.49 -0.75
N GLY A 210 4.06 -5.36 -1.62
CA GLY A 210 4.31 -5.06 -3.03
C GLY A 210 5.43 -4.03 -3.24
N LEU A 211 6.17 -3.70 -2.19
CA LEU A 211 7.32 -2.81 -2.17
C LEU A 211 8.51 -3.53 -1.49
N ASP A 212 9.69 -2.93 -1.55
CA ASP A 212 10.93 -3.46 -0.97
C ASP A 212 11.02 -3.20 0.55
N VAL A 213 9.88 -3.22 1.25
CA VAL A 213 9.76 -2.95 2.69
C VAL A 213 8.79 -3.93 3.32
N SER A 214 9.13 -4.45 4.50
CA SER A 214 8.34 -5.48 5.16
C SER A 214 8.54 -5.53 6.67
N ILE A 215 7.79 -6.42 7.32
CA ILE A 215 7.92 -6.83 8.72
C ILE A 215 8.07 -8.35 8.74
N ASP A 216 9.06 -8.84 9.50
CA ASP A 216 9.22 -10.26 9.82
C ASP A 216 8.13 -10.69 10.82
N ILE A 217 7.36 -11.72 10.46
CA ILE A 217 6.29 -12.29 11.27
C ILE A 217 6.52 -13.77 11.60
N THR A 218 7.75 -14.26 11.44
CA THR A 218 8.11 -15.67 11.60
C THR A 218 7.68 -16.19 12.98
N ASP A 219 7.91 -15.42 14.04
CA ASP A 219 7.53 -15.79 15.40
C ASP A 219 6.01 -15.94 15.59
N ILE A 220 5.20 -15.21 14.82
CA ILE A 220 3.75 -15.38 14.82
C ILE A 220 3.39 -16.63 14.04
N ALA A 221 3.93 -16.80 12.83
CA ALA A 221 3.65 -17.98 12.00
C ALA A 221 3.95 -19.29 12.74
N GLU A 222 5.09 -19.37 13.43
CA GLU A 222 5.51 -20.54 14.21
C GLU A 222 4.52 -20.94 15.32
N LYS A 223 3.83 -19.98 15.94
CA LYS A 223 2.80 -20.29 16.98
C LYS A 223 1.62 -21.07 16.40
N TYR A 224 1.32 -20.84 15.13
CA TYR A 224 0.21 -21.45 14.40
C TYR A 224 0.66 -22.59 13.51
N TYR A 225 1.90 -23.06 13.61
CA TYR A 225 2.30 -24.27 12.89
C TYR A 225 1.73 -25.53 13.57
N LYS A 226 1.31 -26.49 12.75
CA LYS A 226 0.88 -27.83 13.18
C LYS A 226 1.98 -28.47 14.00
N LYS A 227 1.68 -28.78 15.27
CA LYS A 227 2.57 -29.53 16.16
C LYS A 227 2.39 -31.01 15.87
N PHE A 228 3.38 -31.62 15.21
CA PHE A 228 3.43 -33.07 14.95
C PHE A 228 4.08 -33.82 16.12
#